data_AF-A0A7J4RD07-F1
#
_entry.id   AF-A0A7J4RD07-F1
#
_cell.length_a   1.000
_cell.length_b   1.000
_cell.length_c   1.000
_cell.angle_alpha   90.00
_cell.angle_beta   90.00
_cell.angle_gamma   90.00
#
_symmetry.space_group_name_H-M   'P 1'
#
loop_
_entity.id
_entity.type
_entity.pdbx_description
1 polymer ?
#
loop_
_entity_poly.entity_id
_entity_poly.type
_entity_poly.pdbx_seq_one_letter_code
_entity_poly.pdbx_strand_id
1 'polypeptide(L)'
;MRDIDGMIQVGVAFIVGIFCMMMMSTAMLSHFNRRLGWNTTNPKTLPVRFVILILLGISYVVASFLRARGSISENVIDIGFAILLLNVFFMMNPLKILRFSIGKFAKPHSRFVFIGYFLLPLLSLVSIAPIWTGHEGIANIQPTHWLLISYSCFFVVCGFAIFLHEDHLHYSPSTRTTHWHLVLMFLACGVLMTWSLYDGAVLLDGEYLPVYIWIGTQSAASFLLAILFIRHTIFPSDNWHRMPMFYDRLMESND
;
A
#
# COMPACT_ATOMS: atom_id res chain seq x y z
N MET A 1 26.50 18.86 8.79
CA MET A 1 25.76 17.57 8.87
C MET A 1 24.75 17.41 7.71
N ARG A 2 25.00 17.96 6.51
CA ARG A 2 23.97 18.15 5.47
C ARG A 2 23.95 17.09 4.34
N ASP A 3 25.00 16.28 4.17
CA ASP A 3 25.12 15.44 2.96
C ASP A 3 24.57 14.01 3.13
N ILE A 4 24.80 13.33 4.26
CA ILE A 4 24.39 11.93 4.43
C ILE A 4 22.88 11.79 4.68
N ASP A 5 22.34 12.52 5.65
CA ASP A 5 20.91 12.45 6.00
C ASP A 5 20.02 12.91 4.84
N GLY A 6 20.46 13.95 4.13
CA GLY A 6 19.78 14.42 2.91
C GLY A 6 19.78 13.37 1.80
N MET A 7 20.89 12.67 1.57
CA MET A 7 20.94 11.57 0.59
C MET A 7 20.05 10.39 0.98
N ILE A 8 19.98 10.03 2.26
CA ILE A 8 19.08 8.97 2.76
C ILE A 8 17.63 9.34 2.47
N GLN A 9 17.23 10.58 2.74
CA GLN A 9 15.86 11.06 2.49
C GLN A 9 15.49 11.02 1.01
N VAL A 10 16.43 11.34 0.11
CA VAL A 10 16.22 11.20 -1.34
C VAL A 10 16.10 9.74 -1.75
N GLY A 11 16.91 8.85 -1.17
CA GLY A 11 16.80 7.41 -1.36
C GLY A 11 15.43 6.87 -0.94
N VAL A 12 14.95 7.28 0.24
CA VAL A 12 13.59 6.94 0.72
C VAL A 12 12.54 7.51 -0.23
N ALA A 13 12.65 8.77 -0.65
CA ALA A 13 11.73 9.39 -1.61
C ALA A 13 11.67 8.64 -2.95
N PHE A 14 12.81 8.13 -3.44
CA PHE A 14 12.86 7.29 -4.63
C PHE A 14 12.13 5.95 -4.43
N ILE A 15 12.39 5.29 -3.30
CA ILE A 15 11.73 4.03 -2.94
C ILE A 15 10.21 4.23 -2.86
N VAL A 16 9.74 5.21 -2.09
CA VAL A 16 8.31 5.40 -1.87
C VAL A 16 7.61 6.04 -3.08
N GLY A 17 8.20 7.06 -3.68
CA GLY A 17 7.59 7.87 -4.73
C GLY A 17 7.58 7.19 -6.10
N ILE A 18 8.56 6.32 -6.38
CA ILE A 18 8.65 5.59 -7.65
C ILE A 18 8.43 4.10 -7.43
N PHE A 19 9.30 3.44 -6.65
CA PHE A 19 9.30 1.98 -6.59
C PHE A 19 8.01 1.40 -5.98
N CYS A 20 7.61 1.87 -4.79
CA CYS A 20 6.38 1.44 -4.13
C CYS A 20 5.13 1.83 -4.94
N MET A 21 5.07 3.06 -5.47
CA MET A 21 3.92 3.48 -6.30
C MET A 21 3.76 2.62 -7.55
N MET A 22 4.84 2.33 -8.25
CA MET A 22 4.83 1.47 -9.44
C MET A 22 4.49 0.02 -9.08
N MET A 23 5.07 -0.51 -8.00
CA MET A 23 4.80 -1.87 -7.54
C MET A 23 3.33 -2.05 -7.15
N MET A 24 2.78 -1.15 -6.34
CA MET A 24 1.36 -1.20 -5.97
C MET A 24 0.47 -1.06 -7.20
N SER A 25 0.77 -0.09 -8.06
CA SER A 25 -0.01 0.15 -9.28
C SER A 25 -0.07 -1.07 -10.19
N THR A 26 1.08 -1.71 -10.43
CA THR A 26 1.17 -2.90 -11.28
C THR A 26 0.51 -4.11 -10.63
N ALA A 27 0.68 -4.32 -9.32
CA ALA A 27 0.01 -5.38 -8.58
C ALA A 27 -1.52 -5.22 -8.61
N MET A 28 -2.04 -4.01 -8.40
CA MET A 28 -3.47 -3.71 -8.47
C MET A 28 -4.03 -3.87 -9.89
N LEU A 29 -3.32 -3.42 -10.93
CA LEU A 29 -3.74 -3.65 -12.32
C LEU A 29 -3.76 -5.14 -12.66
N SER A 30 -2.73 -5.88 -12.23
CA SER A 30 -2.68 -7.32 -12.41
C SER A 30 -3.84 -8.01 -11.69
N HIS A 31 -4.16 -7.60 -10.47
CA HIS A 31 -5.28 -8.13 -9.70
C HIS A 31 -6.64 -7.78 -10.33
N PHE A 32 -6.97 -6.48 -10.42
CA PHE A 32 -8.31 -6.05 -10.82
C PHE A 32 -8.57 -6.21 -12.33
N ASN A 33 -7.62 -5.86 -13.20
CA ASN A 33 -7.84 -5.94 -14.64
C ASN A 33 -7.54 -7.32 -15.21
N ARG A 34 -6.36 -7.87 -14.94
CA ARG A 34 -5.91 -9.10 -15.62
C ARG A 34 -6.45 -10.38 -14.98
N ARG A 35 -6.49 -10.45 -13.65
CA ARG A 35 -6.97 -11.65 -12.95
C ARG A 35 -8.49 -11.65 -12.86
N LEU A 36 -9.05 -10.57 -12.35
CA LEU A 36 -10.49 -10.50 -12.10
C LEU A 36 -11.32 -10.02 -13.30
N GLY A 37 -10.69 -9.52 -14.37
CA GLY A 37 -11.41 -9.09 -15.58
C GLY A 37 -12.28 -7.85 -15.35
N TRP A 38 -12.04 -7.04 -14.32
CA TRP A 38 -12.95 -5.95 -13.96
C TRP A 38 -12.88 -4.76 -14.92
N ASN A 39 -11.86 -4.67 -15.77
CA ASN A 39 -11.67 -3.54 -16.69
C ASN A 39 -11.76 -2.17 -15.97
N THR A 40 -11.18 -2.07 -14.78
CA THR A 40 -11.11 -0.84 -13.97
C THR A 40 -10.38 0.28 -14.69
N THR A 41 -9.38 -0.05 -15.51
CA THR A 41 -8.59 0.91 -16.27
C THR A 41 -8.61 0.57 -17.76
N ASN A 42 -8.85 1.56 -18.61
CA ASN A 42 -8.82 1.38 -20.07
C ASN A 42 -7.37 1.14 -20.55
N PRO A 43 -7.08 0.00 -21.21
CA PRO A 43 -5.74 -0.32 -21.71
C PRO A 43 -5.15 0.77 -22.61
N LYS A 44 -5.98 1.47 -23.41
CA LYS A 44 -5.52 2.54 -24.31
C LYS A 44 -4.96 3.75 -23.56
N THR A 45 -5.50 4.04 -22.37
CA THR A 45 -5.06 5.16 -21.53
C THR A 45 -3.96 4.79 -20.54
N LEU A 46 -3.66 3.49 -20.42
CA LEU A 46 -2.73 2.96 -19.43
C LEU A 46 -1.31 3.52 -19.58
N PRO A 47 -0.72 3.60 -20.79
CA PRO A 47 0.63 4.17 -20.96
C PRO A 47 0.71 5.61 -20.47
N VAL A 48 -0.29 6.44 -20.80
CA VAL A 48 -0.34 7.84 -20.38
C VAL A 48 -0.42 7.97 -18.86
N ARG A 49 -1.26 7.15 -18.21
CA ARG A 49 -1.39 7.14 -16.74
C ARG A 49 -0.05 6.80 -16.06
N PHE A 50 0.69 5.81 -16.57
CA PHE A 50 2.01 5.47 -16.06
C PHE A 50 3.07 6.53 -16.32
N VAL A 51 3.06 7.18 -17.48
CA VAL A 51 3.95 8.31 -17.75
C VAL A 51 3.69 9.43 -16.75
N ILE A 52 2.43 9.78 -16.48
CA ILE A 52 2.07 10.76 -15.46
C ILE A 52 2.59 10.35 -14.08
N LEU A 53 2.39 9.09 -13.68
CA LEU A 53 2.87 8.58 -12.39
C LEU A 53 4.40 8.69 -12.26
N ILE A 54 5.14 8.31 -13.31
CA ILE A 54 6.61 8.40 -13.33
C ILE A 54 7.07 9.85 -13.27
N LEU A 55 6.44 10.75 -14.04
CA LEU A 55 6.77 12.18 -14.01
C LEU A 55 6.50 12.80 -12.63
N LEU A 56 5.37 12.46 -12.00
CA LEU A 56 5.09 12.87 -10.62
C LEU A 56 6.13 12.30 -9.64
N GLY A 57 6.50 11.03 -9.80
CA GLY A 57 7.50 10.37 -8.95
C GLY A 57 8.88 11.01 -9.07
N ILE A 58 9.35 11.29 -10.30
CA ILE A 58 10.61 12.00 -10.54
C ILE A 58 10.55 13.41 -9.96
N SER A 59 9.45 14.14 -10.20
CA SER A 59 9.26 15.49 -9.67
C SER A 59 9.32 15.50 -8.14
N TYR A 60 8.72 14.50 -7.51
CA TYR A 60 8.77 14.32 -6.06
C TYR A 60 10.18 14.03 -5.54
N VAL A 61 10.94 13.14 -6.19
CA VAL A 61 12.34 12.85 -5.82
C VAL A 61 13.22 14.10 -5.96
N VAL A 62 13.04 14.86 -7.04
CA VAL A 62 13.76 16.14 -7.24
C VAL A 62 13.36 17.15 -6.16
N ALA A 63 12.08 17.25 -5.82
CA ALA A 63 11.62 18.12 -4.73
C ALA A 63 12.24 17.71 -3.38
N SER A 64 12.30 16.41 -3.07
CA SER A 64 12.95 15.90 -1.86
C SER A 64 14.45 16.23 -1.82
N PHE A 65 15.14 16.16 -2.97
CA PHE A 65 16.54 16.57 -3.07
C PHE A 65 16.72 18.08 -2.82
N LEU A 66 15.84 18.91 -3.37
CA LEU A 66 15.87 20.36 -3.16
C LEU A 66 15.50 20.74 -1.71
N ARG A 67 14.55 20.03 -1.10
CA ARG A 67 14.20 20.13 0.32
C ARG A 67 15.40 19.82 1.21
N ALA A 68 16.12 18.73 0.95
CA ALA A 68 17.34 18.36 1.70
C ALA A 68 18.41 19.47 1.67
N ARG A 69 18.41 20.31 0.63
CA ARG A 69 19.29 21.49 0.51
C ARG A 69 18.71 22.77 1.11
N GLY A 70 17.48 22.73 1.63
CA GLY A 70 16.78 23.88 2.19
C GLY A 70 16.21 24.83 1.14
N SER A 71 16.12 24.42 -0.13
CA SER A 71 15.60 25.25 -1.21
C SER A 71 14.07 25.23 -1.34
N ILE A 72 13.42 24.22 -0.75
CA ILE A 72 11.97 24.02 -0.80
C ILE A 72 11.48 23.66 0.61
N SER A 73 10.28 24.09 0.97
CA SER A 73 9.65 23.80 2.27
C SER A 73 9.13 22.37 2.39
N GLU A 74 9.01 21.89 3.63
CA GLU A 74 8.44 20.57 3.97
C GLU A 74 7.02 20.40 3.42
N ASN A 75 6.21 21.46 3.46
CA ASN A 75 4.83 21.45 2.97
C ASN A 75 4.72 20.99 1.51
N VAL A 76 5.69 21.35 0.65
CA VAL A 76 5.68 20.96 -0.76
C VAL A 76 5.88 19.45 -0.90
N ILE A 77 6.65 18.84 0.00
CA ILE A 77 6.90 17.39 0.02
C ILE A 77 5.67 16.66 0.54
N ASP A 78 5.04 17.18 1.60
CA ASP A 78 3.81 16.63 2.16
C ASP A 78 2.67 16.62 1.12
N ILE A 79 2.48 17.75 0.43
CA ILE A 79 1.48 17.89 -0.65
C ILE A 79 1.85 17.03 -1.86
N GLY A 80 3.12 17.05 -2.28
CA GLY A 80 3.59 16.28 -3.44
C GLY A 80 3.37 14.78 -3.26
N PHE A 81 3.62 14.26 -2.05
CA PHE A 81 3.40 12.84 -1.75
C PHE A 81 1.90 12.50 -1.69
N ALA A 82 1.06 13.38 -1.15
CA ALA A 82 -0.40 13.21 -1.19
C ALA A 82 -0.93 13.16 -2.63
N ILE A 83 -0.42 14.01 -3.52
CA ILE A 83 -0.78 13.99 -4.95
C ILE A 83 -0.40 12.66 -5.59
N LEU A 84 0.78 12.10 -5.29
CA LEU A 84 1.20 10.79 -5.76
C LEU A 84 0.23 9.67 -5.32
N LEU A 85 -0.09 9.63 -4.04
CA LEU A 85 -1.01 8.64 -3.46
C LEU A 85 -2.41 8.73 -4.11
N LEU A 86 -2.96 9.94 -4.23
CA LEU A 86 -4.24 10.18 -4.89
C LEU A 86 -4.20 9.84 -6.38
N ASN A 87 -3.09 10.11 -7.06
CA ASN A 87 -2.93 9.75 -8.47
C ASN A 87 -3.08 8.23 -8.66
N VAL A 88 -2.38 7.42 -7.85
CA VAL A 88 -2.52 5.96 -7.87
C VAL A 88 -3.94 5.53 -7.54
N PHE A 89 -4.58 6.16 -6.56
CA PHE A 89 -5.97 5.87 -6.19
C PHE A 89 -6.92 6.09 -7.38
N PHE A 90 -6.88 7.24 -8.03
CA PHE A 90 -7.75 7.55 -9.17
C PHE A 90 -7.39 6.78 -10.43
N MET A 91 -6.13 6.35 -10.58
CA MET A 91 -5.66 5.55 -11.71
C MET A 91 -6.44 4.23 -11.85
N MET A 92 -6.99 3.69 -10.76
CA MET A 92 -7.71 2.42 -10.73
C MET A 92 -9.24 2.54 -10.75
N ASN A 93 -9.79 3.74 -10.96
CA ASN A 93 -11.24 3.98 -10.95
C ASN A 93 -11.94 3.49 -9.66
N PRO A 94 -11.86 4.27 -8.56
CA PRO A 94 -12.34 3.85 -7.25
C PRO A 94 -13.82 3.50 -7.21
N LEU A 95 -14.66 4.19 -7.99
CA LEU A 95 -16.09 3.91 -8.08
C LEU A 95 -16.36 2.50 -8.62
N LYS A 96 -15.59 2.10 -9.63
CA LYS A 96 -15.74 0.78 -10.25
C LYS A 96 -15.23 -0.33 -9.33
N ILE A 97 -14.10 -0.11 -8.65
CA ILE A 97 -13.61 -1.04 -7.63
C ILE A 97 -14.63 -1.20 -6.51
N LEU A 98 -15.15 -0.09 -5.96
CA LEU A 98 -16.12 -0.13 -4.87
C LEU A 98 -17.38 -0.91 -5.26
N ARG A 99 -17.91 -0.68 -6.47
CA ARG A 99 -19.09 -1.36 -7.01
C ARG A 99 -18.90 -2.88 -7.12
N PHE A 100 -17.71 -3.34 -7.48
CA PHE A 100 -17.41 -4.77 -7.61
C PHE A 100 -16.86 -5.41 -6.34
N SER A 101 -16.48 -4.62 -5.34
CA SER A 101 -16.01 -5.15 -4.06
C SER A 101 -17.10 -5.31 -3.03
N ILE A 102 -18.17 -4.49 -3.08
CA ILE A 102 -19.22 -4.44 -2.06
C ILE A 102 -20.61 -4.37 -2.72
N GLY A 103 -21.61 -4.97 -2.08
CA GLY A 103 -23.01 -4.85 -2.45
C GLY A 103 -23.48 -5.94 -3.43
N LYS A 104 -24.54 -5.63 -4.18
CA LYS A 104 -25.24 -6.61 -5.04
C LYS A 104 -24.40 -7.15 -6.20
N PHE A 105 -23.37 -6.41 -6.64
CA PHE A 105 -22.48 -6.80 -7.73
C PHE A 105 -21.10 -7.25 -7.21
N ALA A 106 -20.99 -7.58 -5.91
CA ALA A 106 -19.74 -7.98 -5.31
C ALA A 106 -19.20 -9.26 -5.97
N LYS A 107 -17.96 -9.17 -6.47
CA LYS A 107 -17.21 -10.29 -7.04
C LYS A 107 -16.11 -10.72 -6.04
N PRO A 108 -15.76 -12.01 -5.99
CA PRO A 108 -14.63 -12.46 -5.17
C PRO A 108 -13.33 -11.74 -5.55
N HIS A 109 -12.58 -11.29 -4.55
CA HIS A 109 -11.32 -10.56 -4.71
C HIS A 109 -10.49 -10.64 -3.43
N SER A 110 -9.22 -10.24 -3.50
CA SER A 110 -8.36 -10.18 -2.32
C SER A 110 -8.76 -9.01 -1.43
N ARG A 111 -9.24 -9.31 -0.21
CA ARG A 111 -9.58 -8.29 0.80
C ARG A 111 -8.35 -7.46 1.20
N PHE A 112 -7.17 -8.06 1.22
CA PHE A 112 -5.90 -7.38 1.46
C PHE A 112 -5.64 -6.32 0.39
N VAL A 113 -5.74 -6.67 -0.90
CA VAL A 113 -5.54 -5.71 -1.99
C VAL A 113 -6.57 -4.58 -1.95
N PHE A 114 -7.84 -4.91 -1.68
CA PHE A 114 -8.90 -3.90 -1.53
C PHE A 114 -8.62 -2.93 -0.37
N ILE A 115 -8.28 -3.44 0.81
CA ILE A 115 -7.98 -2.61 1.99
C ILE A 115 -6.75 -1.73 1.71
N GLY A 116 -5.66 -2.31 1.21
CA GLY A 116 -4.46 -1.56 0.85
C GLY A 116 -4.76 -0.42 -0.14
N TYR A 117 -5.56 -0.69 -1.17
CA TYR A 117 -5.98 0.33 -2.13
C TYR A 117 -6.77 1.48 -1.48
N PHE A 118 -7.73 1.19 -0.61
CA PHE A 118 -8.54 2.21 0.07
C PHE A 118 -7.81 2.92 1.22
N LEU A 119 -6.63 2.45 1.63
CA LEU A 119 -5.75 3.19 2.53
C LEU A 119 -5.05 4.36 1.84
N LEU A 120 -4.87 4.36 0.51
CA LEU A 120 -4.21 5.46 -0.22
C LEU A 120 -4.80 6.86 0.05
N PRO A 121 -6.14 7.08 -0.01
CA PRO A 121 -6.70 8.39 0.34
C PRO A 121 -6.50 8.75 1.81
N LEU A 122 -6.57 7.78 2.73
CA LEU A 122 -6.28 8.02 4.15
C LEU A 122 -4.82 8.44 4.35
N LEU A 123 -3.88 7.74 3.72
CA LEU A 123 -2.46 8.09 3.74
C LEU A 123 -2.20 9.45 3.11
N SER A 124 -2.98 9.84 2.11
CA SER A 124 -2.88 11.18 1.50
C SER A 124 -3.22 12.27 2.52
N LEU A 125 -4.24 12.04 3.36
CA LEU A 125 -4.57 12.95 4.48
C LEU A 125 -3.48 12.95 5.54
N VAL A 126 -2.96 11.78 5.92
CA VAL A 126 -1.86 11.68 6.89
C VAL A 126 -0.58 12.35 6.37
N SER A 127 -0.36 12.38 5.05
CA SER A 127 0.75 13.10 4.40
C SER A 127 0.71 14.60 4.65
N ILE A 128 -0.47 15.21 4.61
CA ILE A 128 -0.63 16.66 4.77
C ILE A 128 -0.92 17.07 6.20
N ALA A 129 -1.20 16.12 7.10
CA ALA A 129 -1.46 16.37 8.50
C ALA A 129 -0.37 17.18 9.24
N PRO A 130 0.93 17.00 8.96
CA PRO A 130 1.99 17.79 9.59
C PRO A 130 1.86 19.30 9.34
N ILE A 131 1.23 19.71 8.22
CA ILE A 131 1.01 21.12 7.89
C ILE A 131 0.12 21.80 8.94
N TRP A 132 -0.86 21.09 9.49
CA TRP A 132 -1.79 21.63 10.50
C TRP A 132 -1.20 21.59 11.91
N THR A 133 -0.28 20.66 12.17
CA THR A 133 0.38 20.53 13.47
C THR A 133 1.68 21.33 13.56
N GLY A 134 2.00 22.16 12.56
CA GLY A 134 3.23 22.96 12.53
C GLY A 134 4.51 22.11 12.46
N HIS A 135 4.39 20.89 11.93
CA HIS A 135 5.47 19.88 11.90
C HIS A 135 5.99 19.50 13.29
N GLU A 136 5.20 19.72 14.35
CA GLU A 136 5.47 19.21 15.70
C GLU A 136 5.31 17.67 15.68
N GLY A 137 6.45 16.97 15.67
CA GLY A 137 6.56 15.55 15.31
C GLY A 137 8.02 15.08 15.34
N ILE A 138 8.28 13.81 15.02
CA ILE A 138 9.66 13.35 14.76
C ILE A 138 10.15 14.07 13.50
N ALA A 139 10.79 15.23 13.69
CA ALA A 139 11.04 16.30 12.72
C ALA A 139 11.85 15.93 11.46
N ASN A 140 12.21 14.66 11.28
CA ASN A 140 13.06 14.19 10.19
C ASN A 140 12.52 12.97 9.43
N ILE A 141 11.36 12.44 9.81
CA ILE A 141 10.75 11.27 9.16
C ILE A 141 9.35 11.65 8.69
N GLN A 142 9.08 11.58 7.38
CA GLN A 142 7.70 11.65 6.89
C GLN A 142 6.95 10.38 7.34
N PRO A 143 6.02 10.47 8.33
CA PRO A 143 5.26 9.33 8.85
C PRO A 143 4.66 8.48 7.74
N THR A 144 4.15 9.17 6.74
CA THR A 144 3.40 8.59 5.63
C THR A 144 4.25 7.71 4.73
N HIS A 145 5.56 7.91 4.64
CA HIS A 145 6.46 6.99 3.92
C HIS A 145 6.42 5.59 4.52
N TRP A 146 6.56 5.53 5.85
CA TRP A 146 6.55 4.26 6.57
C TRP A 146 5.16 3.65 6.62
N LEU A 147 4.13 4.47 6.83
CA LEU A 147 2.75 3.99 6.78
C LEU A 147 2.39 3.44 5.38
N LEU A 148 2.89 4.06 4.30
CA LEU A 148 2.73 3.54 2.95
C LEU A 148 3.36 2.15 2.80
N ILE A 149 4.63 2.02 3.17
CA ILE A 149 5.38 0.76 3.03
C ILE A 149 4.71 -0.35 3.86
N SER A 150 4.51 -0.07 5.16
CA SER A 150 4.08 -1.07 6.14
C SER A 150 2.62 -1.49 5.98
N TYR A 151 1.76 -0.63 5.44
CA TYR A 151 0.33 -0.92 5.34
C TYR A 151 -0.11 -1.03 3.89
N SER A 152 -0.21 0.08 3.14
CA SER A 152 -0.80 0.03 1.79
C SER A 152 0.01 -0.85 0.82
N CYS A 153 1.32 -0.63 0.70
CA CYS A 153 2.18 -1.38 -0.21
C CYS A 153 2.23 -2.85 0.18
N PHE A 154 2.42 -3.12 1.46
CA PHE A 154 2.42 -4.47 2.01
C PHE A 154 1.10 -5.21 1.76
N PHE A 155 -0.04 -4.61 2.10
CA PHE A 155 -1.36 -5.20 1.90
C PHE A 155 -1.62 -5.53 0.42
N VAL A 156 -1.26 -4.61 -0.48
CA VAL A 156 -1.42 -4.83 -1.93
C VAL A 156 -0.52 -5.97 -2.43
N VAL A 157 0.76 -5.96 -2.07
CA VAL A 157 1.74 -6.94 -2.59
C VAL A 157 1.51 -8.32 -1.99
N CYS A 158 1.41 -8.44 -0.66
CA CYS A 158 1.14 -9.70 0.00
C CYS A 158 -0.25 -10.23 -0.36
N GLY A 159 -1.25 -9.35 -0.42
CA GLY A 159 -2.60 -9.72 -0.82
C GLY A 159 -2.69 -10.25 -2.25
N PHE A 160 -1.89 -9.68 -3.17
CA PHE A 160 -1.78 -10.18 -4.54
C PHE A 160 -1.00 -11.51 -4.59
N ALA A 161 0.10 -11.63 -3.84
CA ALA A 161 0.91 -12.85 -3.80
C ALA A 161 0.14 -14.05 -3.24
N ILE A 162 -0.61 -13.86 -2.13
CA ILE A 162 -1.47 -14.91 -1.56
C ILE A 162 -2.54 -15.30 -2.58
N PHE A 163 -3.21 -14.33 -3.18
CA PHE A 163 -4.25 -14.61 -4.17
C PHE A 163 -3.72 -15.37 -5.39
N LEU A 164 -2.53 -15.00 -5.87
CA LEU A 164 -1.86 -15.69 -6.96
C LEU A 164 -1.44 -17.11 -6.56
N HIS A 165 -0.96 -17.29 -5.34
CA HIS A 165 -0.61 -18.60 -4.82
C HIS A 165 -1.85 -19.52 -4.77
N GLU A 166 -2.98 -19.01 -4.27
CA GLU A 166 -4.27 -19.73 -4.30
C GLU A 166 -4.76 -20.01 -5.73
N ASP A 167 -4.47 -19.12 -6.70
CA ASP A 167 -4.75 -19.38 -8.12
C ASP A 167 -3.94 -20.56 -8.66
N HIS A 168 -2.72 -20.80 -8.15
CA HIS A 168 -1.88 -21.95 -8.54
C HIS A 168 -2.26 -23.24 -7.80
N LEU A 169 -2.88 -23.14 -6.63
CA LEU A 169 -3.49 -24.28 -5.92
C LEU A 169 -4.89 -24.62 -6.45
N HIS A 170 -5.40 -23.86 -7.43
CA HIS A 170 -6.74 -24.03 -8.02
C HIS A 170 -7.89 -23.92 -7.00
N TYR A 171 -7.68 -23.17 -5.92
CA TYR A 171 -8.73 -22.88 -4.96
C TYR A 171 -9.77 -21.93 -5.55
N SER A 172 -11.03 -22.35 -5.57
CA SER A 172 -12.12 -21.51 -6.04
C SER A 172 -12.20 -20.20 -5.22
N PRO A 173 -12.53 -19.05 -5.82
CA PRO A 173 -12.57 -17.79 -5.07
C PRO A 173 -13.53 -17.76 -3.88
N SER A 174 -14.60 -18.57 -3.91
CA SER A 174 -15.58 -18.66 -2.84
C SER A 174 -15.09 -19.44 -1.62
N THR A 175 -14.09 -20.32 -1.79
CA THR A 175 -13.53 -21.15 -0.71
C THR A 175 -12.30 -20.53 -0.05
N ARG A 176 -11.80 -19.40 -0.55
CA ARG A 176 -10.60 -18.73 -0.04
C ARG A 176 -10.87 -18.08 1.30
N THR A 177 -10.05 -18.39 2.29
CA THR A 177 -10.17 -17.83 3.62
C THR A 177 -9.49 -16.46 3.69
N THR A 178 -10.18 -15.47 4.23
CA THR A 178 -9.54 -14.18 4.55
C THR A 178 -8.96 -14.25 5.96
N HIS A 179 -7.65 -14.01 6.10
CA HIS A 179 -6.97 -13.95 7.40
C HIS A 179 -7.25 -12.63 8.13
N TRP A 180 -8.51 -12.42 8.55
CA TRP A 180 -8.99 -11.18 9.17
C TRP A 180 -8.21 -10.78 10.42
N HIS A 181 -7.73 -11.74 11.20
CA HIS A 181 -6.90 -11.46 12.37
C HIS A 181 -5.62 -10.70 11.98
N LEU A 182 -4.93 -11.09 10.89
CA LEU A 182 -3.76 -10.38 10.39
C LEU A 182 -4.13 -8.98 9.89
N VAL A 183 -5.24 -8.85 9.16
CA VAL A 183 -5.74 -7.55 8.69
C VAL A 183 -5.95 -6.60 9.87
N LEU A 184 -6.66 -7.05 10.90
CA LEU A 184 -6.94 -6.24 12.09
C LEU A 184 -5.67 -5.87 12.84
N MET A 185 -4.72 -6.81 13.01
CA MET A 185 -3.45 -6.52 13.68
C MET A 185 -2.64 -5.47 12.93
N PHE A 186 -2.49 -5.59 11.60
CA PHE A 186 -1.76 -4.60 10.82
C PHE A 186 -2.48 -3.24 10.80
N LEU A 187 -3.81 -3.19 10.69
CA LEU A 187 -4.54 -1.92 10.79
C LEU A 187 -4.38 -1.26 12.16
N ALA A 188 -4.44 -2.05 13.25
CA ALA A 188 -4.19 -1.57 14.60
C ALA A 188 -2.76 -1.02 14.75
N CYS A 189 -1.77 -1.69 14.17
CA CYS A 189 -0.40 -1.19 14.12
C CYS A 189 -0.33 0.17 13.40
N GLY A 190 -1.06 0.32 12.29
CA GLY A 190 -1.12 1.58 11.53
C GLY A 190 -1.72 2.72 12.32
N VAL A 191 -2.78 2.45 13.08
CA VAL A 191 -3.39 3.41 13.99
C VAL A 191 -2.43 3.78 15.12
N LEU A 192 -1.82 2.80 15.79
CA LEU A 192 -0.88 3.04 16.88
C LEU A 192 0.36 3.81 16.43
N MET A 193 0.88 3.49 15.25
CA MET A 193 2.01 4.22 14.65
C MET A 193 1.62 5.65 14.32
N THR A 194 0.46 5.86 13.70
CA THR A 194 -0.03 7.20 13.39
C THR A 194 -0.23 8.01 14.67
N TRP A 195 -0.89 7.43 15.67
CA TRP A 195 -1.08 8.08 16.98
C TRP A 195 0.26 8.44 17.61
N SER A 196 1.20 7.50 17.72
CA SER A 196 2.53 7.75 18.30
C SER A 196 3.32 8.87 17.60
N LEU A 197 3.04 9.13 16.31
CA LEU A 197 3.72 10.16 15.53
C LEU A 197 3.11 11.56 15.69
N TYR A 198 1.87 11.64 16.18
CA TYR A 198 1.14 12.90 16.40
C TYR A 198 0.86 13.19 17.89
N ASP A 199 1.25 12.29 18.80
CA ASP A 199 1.05 12.47 20.23
C ASP A 199 2.21 13.25 20.86
N GLY A 200 1.89 14.45 21.37
CA GLY A 200 2.84 15.30 22.08
C GLY A 200 3.49 14.61 23.27
N ALA A 201 2.80 13.72 23.99
CA ALA A 201 3.37 13.02 25.15
C ALA A 201 4.48 12.03 24.74
N VAL A 202 4.33 11.38 23.59
CA VAL A 202 5.36 10.49 23.03
C VAL A 202 6.57 11.31 22.55
N LEU A 203 6.31 12.47 21.96
CA LEU A 203 7.32 13.31 21.30
C LEU A 203 8.11 14.21 22.27
N LEU A 204 7.44 14.75 23.28
CA LEU A 204 7.95 15.78 24.19
C LEU A 204 8.25 15.21 25.57
N ASP A 205 7.39 14.32 26.07
CA ASP A 205 7.48 13.80 27.45
C ASP A 205 8.19 12.44 27.53
N GLY A 206 8.52 11.83 26.39
CA GLY A 206 9.29 10.58 26.32
C GLY A 206 8.50 9.33 26.75
N GLU A 207 7.17 9.38 26.69
CA GLU A 207 6.31 8.24 27.03
C GLU A 207 6.25 7.21 25.88
N TYR A 208 7.26 6.35 25.77
CA TYR A 208 7.37 5.39 24.65
C TYR A 208 6.44 4.17 24.72
N LEU A 209 5.51 4.10 25.67
CA LEU A 209 4.60 2.94 25.80
C LEU A 209 3.81 2.64 24.51
N PRO A 210 3.21 3.62 23.81
CA PRO A 210 2.53 3.38 22.53
C PRO A 210 3.46 2.80 21.45
N VAL A 211 4.72 3.25 21.42
CA VAL A 211 5.74 2.77 20.49
C VAL A 211 6.10 1.31 20.78
N TYR A 212 6.27 0.93 22.05
CA TYR A 212 6.52 -0.46 22.42
C TYR A 212 5.36 -1.39 22.08
N ILE A 213 4.12 -0.95 22.31
CA ILE A 213 2.92 -1.71 21.93
C ILE A 213 2.88 -1.88 20.40
N TRP A 214 3.17 -0.83 19.64
CA TRP A 214 3.26 -0.88 18.18
C TRP A 214 4.33 -1.89 17.72
N ILE A 215 5.55 -1.83 18.25
CA ILE A 215 6.64 -2.76 17.89
C ILE A 215 6.24 -4.20 18.19
N GLY A 216 5.69 -4.46 19.37
CA GLY A 216 5.25 -5.80 19.78
C GLY A 216 4.15 -6.35 18.88
N THR A 217 3.13 -5.55 18.60
CA THR A 217 2.01 -5.94 17.72
C THR A 217 2.45 -6.15 16.27
N GLN A 218 3.28 -5.27 15.72
CA GLN A 218 3.84 -5.40 14.36
C GLN A 218 4.72 -6.64 14.22
N SER A 219 5.56 -6.92 15.23
CA SER A 219 6.44 -8.09 15.25
C SER A 219 5.63 -9.39 15.30
N ALA A 220 4.61 -9.45 16.16
CA ALA A 220 3.71 -10.60 16.24
C ALA A 220 2.93 -10.83 14.93
N ALA A 221 2.39 -9.76 14.33
CA ALA A 221 1.69 -9.84 13.04
C ALA A 221 2.61 -10.34 11.92
N SER A 222 3.83 -9.81 11.84
CA SER A 222 4.84 -10.21 10.86
C SER A 222 5.27 -11.67 11.05
N PHE A 223 5.43 -12.12 12.29
CA PHE A 223 5.77 -13.51 12.61
C PHE A 223 4.65 -14.48 12.21
N LEU A 224 3.39 -14.17 12.55
CA LEU A 224 2.24 -14.98 12.14
C LEU A 224 2.10 -15.04 10.61
N LEU A 225 2.34 -13.93 9.92
CA LEU A 225 2.33 -13.91 8.46
C LEU A 225 3.47 -14.75 7.88
N ALA A 226 4.67 -14.69 8.45
CA ALA A 226 5.79 -15.52 8.01
C ALA A 226 5.48 -17.02 8.15
N ILE A 227 4.88 -17.43 9.28
CA ILE A 227 4.41 -18.81 9.47
C ILE A 227 3.42 -19.19 8.38
N LEU A 228 2.47 -18.29 8.05
CA LEU A 228 1.48 -18.52 7.01
C LEU A 228 2.14 -18.71 5.65
N PHE A 229 3.06 -17.83 5.26
CA PHE A 229 3.79 -17.96 4.00
C PHE A 229 4.62 -19.24 3.93
N ILE A 230 5.32 -19.60 5.01
CA ILE A 230 6.10 -20.84 5.09
C ILE A 230 5.19 -22.04 4.91
N ARG A 231 4.07 -22.09 5.65
CA ARG A 231 3.12 -23.20 5.57
C ARG A 231 2.54 -23.33 4.17
N HIS A 232 2.12 -22.24 3.55
CA HIS A 232 1.49 -22.29 2.22
C HIS A 232 2.50 -22.50 1.09
N THR A 233 3.69 -21.91 1.17
CA THR A 233 4.65 -21.92 0.05
C THR A 233 5.62 -23.11 0.11
N ILE A 234 6.12 -23.44 1.30
CA ILE A 234 7.14 -24.49 1.47
C ILE A 234 6.48 -25.85 1.71
N PHE A 235 5.36 -25.87 2.43
CA PHE A 235 4.63 -27.09 2.78
C PHE A 235 3.17 -27.07 2.33
N PRO A 236 2.88 -26.80 1.04
CA PRO A 236 1.51 -26.74 0.55
C PRO A 236 0.80 -28.08 0.77
N SER A 237 -0.45 -28.04 1.20
CA SER A 237 -1.31 -29.22 1.34
C SER A 237 -1.70 -29.84 -0.01
N ASP A 238 -1.70 -29.01 -1.05
CA ASP A 238 -2.17 -29.35 -2.39
C ASP A 238 -1.07 -29.10 -3.43
N ASN A 239 -1.21 -29.73 -4.59
CA ASN A 239 -0.23 -29.61 -5.66
C ASN A 239 -0.23 -28.19 -6.25
N TRP A 240 0.95 -27.61 -6.37
CA TRP A 240 1.14 -26.33 -7.03
C TRP A 240 1.18 -26.52 -8.55
N HIS A 241 0.20 -25.97 -9.25
CA HIS A 241 0.09 -26.12 -10.70
C HIS A 241 0.90 -25.06 -11.43
N ARG A 242 1.59 -25.43 -12.51
CA ARG A 242 2.37 -24.49 -13.33
C ARG A 242 1.50 -23.38 -13.96
N MET A 243 0.27 -23.72 -14.33
CA MET A 243 -0.70 -22.77 -14.89
C MET A 243 -1.68 -22.33 -13.79
N PRO A 244 -1.69 -21.03 -13.41
CA PRO A 244 -2.67 -20.52 -12.47
C PRO A 244 -4.05 -20.43 -13.12
N MET A 245 -5.09 -20.42 -12.30
CA MET A 245 -6.45 -20.14 -12.78
C MET A 245 -6.55 -18.73 -13.38
N PHE A 246 -7.35 -18.62 -14.45
CA PHE A 246 -7.72 -17.36 -15.08
C PHE A 246 -9.25 -17.27 -15.15
N TYR A 247 -9.81 -16.17 -14.66
CA TYR A 247 -11.26 -16.02 -14.50
C TYR A 247 -11.96 -15.49 -15.76
N ASP A 248 -11.22 -14.91 -16.71
CA ASP A 248 -11.78 -14.41 -17.97
C ASP A 248 -12.47 -15.53 -18.79
N ARG A 249 -11.93 -16.76 -18.74
CA ARG A 249 -12.53 -17.93 -19.44
C ARG A 249 -13.73 -18.55 -18.73
N LEU A 250 -13.95 -18.24 -17.45
CA LEU A 250 -15.10 -18.73 -16.68
C LEU A 250 -16.30 -17.78 -16.77
N MET A 251 -16.10 -16.53 -17.18
CA MET A 251 -17.17 -15.55 -17.38
C MET A 251 -17.71 -15.53 -18.82
N GLU A 252 -16.98 -16.02 -19.82
CA GLU A 252 -17.45 -16.12 -21.22
C GLU A 252 -18.55 -17.18 -21.44
N SER A 253 -18.86 -18.04 -20.46
CA SER A 253 -19.85 -19.12 -20.64
C SER A 253 -21.26 -18.79 -20.16
N ASN A 254 -21.55 -17.54 -19.73
CA ASN A 254 -22.83 -17.18 -19.13
C ASN A 254 -23.47 -15.89 -19.69
N ASP A 255 -23.07 -15.44 -20.88
CA ASP A 255 -23.79 -14.41 -21.66
C ASP A 255 -24.46 -15.04 -22.88
#